data_AF-A0A6L7LK78-F1
#
_entry.id   AF-A0A6L7LK78-F1
#
_cell.length_a   1.000
_cell.length_b   1.000
_cell.length_c   1.000
_cell.angle_alpha   90.00
_cell.angle_beta   90.00
_cell.angle_gamma   90.00
#
_symmetry.space_group_name_H-M   'P 1'
#
loop_
_entity.id
_entity.type
_entity.pdbx_description
1 polymer ?
#
loop_
_entity_poly.entity_id
_entity_poly.type
_entity_poly.pdbx_seq_one_letter_code
_entity_poly.pdbx_strand_id
1 'polypeptide(L)'
;MFLLKPHVTGPEGQITTPDIVVDCLLVDGVKRSLGLLTHDCWQAVGPNASSRPAYALMALGGGALILPAQVLSNGLVVAARAAWRLKNLDGHAGDVTLNGIALSDLELPSDLVAAADGTEDVLPRGFMLVRTLGVAATEVILADPVLVRELRHEVHLQSIEADRWGGARPRPRYSVGPTQEEVPHFI
;
A
#
# COMPACT_ATOMS: atom_id res chain seq x y z
N MET A 1 -2.30 -6.95 -13.48
CA MET A 1 -2.83 -7.67 -12.32
C MET A 1 -1.81 -7.64 -11.19
N PHE A 2 -2.22 -7.28 -9.98
CA PHE A 2 -1.44 -7.33 -8.74
C PHE A 2 -2.23 -8.10 -7.68
N LEU A 3 -1.57 -8.97 -6.91
CA LEU A 3 -2.22 -9.74 -5.84
C LEU A 3 -1.85 -9.13 -4.49
N LEU A 4 -2.86 -8.67 -3.74
CA LEU A 4 -2.70 -8.21 -2.37
C LEU A 4 -3.38 -9.20 -1.40
N LYS A 5 -2.72 -9.48 -0.29
CA LYS A 5 -3.22 -10.34 0.80
C LYS A 5 -3.33 -9.53 2.09
N PRO A 6 -4.38 -8.71 2.25
CA PRO A 6 -4.54 -7.90 3.44
C PRO A 6 -5.06 -8.74 4.62
N HIS A 7 -4.59 -8.43 5.82
CA HIS A 7 -5.18 -8.80 7.11
C HIS A 7 -6.33 -7.83 7.41
N VAL A 8 -7.54 -8.33 7.25
CA VAL A 8 -8.78 -7.57 7.46
C VAL A 8 -9.25 -7.80 8.89
N THR A 9 -9.16 -6.77 9.72
CA THR A 9 -9.63 -6.81 11.11
C THR A 9 -11.12 -6.54 11.17
N GLY A 10 -11.88 -7.50 11.68
CA GLY A 10 -13.31 -7.43 11.93
C GLY A 10 -13.64 -6.99 13.35
N PRO A 11 -14.94 -6.99 13.72
CA PRO A 11 -15.38 -6.84 15.10
C PRO A 11 -14.72 -7.87 16.02
N GLU A 12 -14.48 -7.50 17.28
CA GLU A 12 -13.94 -8.40 18.31
C GLU A 12 -12.56 -9.00 18.02
N GLY A 13 -11.79 -8.41 17.10
CA GLY A 13 -10.40 -8.80 16.82
C GLY A 13 -10.25 -10.03 15.89
N GLN A 14 -11.34 -10.51 15.27
CA GLN A 14 -11.23 -11.55 14.24
C GLN A 14 -10.49 -11.01 13.01
N ILE A 15 -9.56 -11.80 12.46
CA ILE A 15 -8.77 -11.41 11.28
C ILE A 15 -9.04 -12.39 10.14
N THR A 16 -9.43 -11.88 8.97
CA THR A 16 -9.49 -12.66 7.73
C THR A 16 -8.42 -12.19 6.75
N THR A 17 -7.84 -13.10 5.97
CA THR A 17 -6.79 -12.74 4.99
C THR A 17 -7.21 -13.17 3.58
N PRO A 18 -8.14 -12.43 2.93
CA PRO A 18 -8.56 -12.75 1.57
C PRO A 18 -7.42 -12.52 0.56
N ASP A 19 -7.45 -13.28 -0.53
CA ASP A 19 -6.66 -13.01 -1.72
C ASP A 19 -7.43 -12.03 -2.62
N ILE A 20 -6.90 -10.84 -2.82
CA ILE A 20 -7.58 -9.79 -3.60
C ILE A 20 -6.72 -9.40 -4.80
N VAL A 21 -7.34 -9.51 -5.97
CA VAL A 21 -6.75 -9.09 -7.23
C VAL A 21 -7.03 -7.62 -7.47
N VAL A 22 -6.01 -6.87 -7.88
CA VAL A 22 -6.08 -5.47 -8.32
C VAL A 22 -5.68 -5.39 -9.79
N ASP A 23 -6.60 -4.90 -10.61
CA ASP A 23 -6.47 -4.73 -12.05
C ASP A 23 -6.58 -3.28 -12.51
N CYS A 24 -7.11 -2.40 -11.66
CA CYS A 24 -7.21 -0.97 -11.92
C CYS A 24 -6.76 -0.19 -10.68
N LEU A 25 -5.73 0.63 -10.82
CA LEU A 25 -5.25 1.54 -9.79
C LEU A 25 -5.60 2.96 -10.19
N LEU A 26 -6.33 3.67 -9.34
CA LEU A 26 -6.58 5.10 -9.46
C LEU A 26 -5.95 5.81 -8.26
N VAL A 27 -5.15 6.84 -8.52
CA VAL A 27 -4.54 7.68 -7.49
C VAL A 27 -5.03 9.11 -7.73
N ASP A 28 -5.72 9.67 -6.74
CA ASP A 28 -6.36 10.98 -6.81
C ASP A 28 -7.26 11.13 -8.05
N GLY A 29 -8.01 10.07 -8.39
CA GLY A 29 -8.88 10.00 -9.57
C GLY A 29 -8.17 9.72 -10.90
N VAL A 30 -6.84 9.64 -10.93
CA VAL A 30 -6.07 9.40 -12.15
C VAL A 30 -5.61 7.95 -12.23
N LYS A 31 -5.88 7.28 -13.35
CA LYS A 31 -5.42 5.91 -13.59
C LYS A 31 -3.89 5.82 -13.60
N ARG A 32 -3.33 4.85 -12.88
CA ARG A 32 -1.89 4.58 -12.80
C ARG A 32 -1.56 3.15 -13.22
N SER A 33 -0.30 2.93 -13.56
CA SER A 33 0.22 1.59 -13.83
C SER A 33 0.23 0.74 -12.56
N LEU A 34 -0.18 -0.52 -12.67
CA LEU A 34 -0.07 -1.49 -11.57
C LEU A 34 1.38 -1.83 -11.21
N GLY A 35 2.34 -1.56 -12.09
CA GLY A 35 3.77 -1.68 -11.78
C GLY A 35 4.24 -0.66 -10.74
N LEU A 36 3.41 0.33 -10.41
CA LEU A 36 3.62 1.28 -9.33
C LEU A 36 2.87 0.89 -8.06
N LEU A 37 2.37 -0.34 -7.94
CA LEU A 37 1.74 -0.83 -6.71
C LEU A 37 2.65 -1.86 -6.03
N THR A 38 2.88 -1.68 -4.74
CA THR A 38 3.59 -2.65 -3.90
C THR A 38 2.96 -2.70 -2.51
N HIS A 39 3.34 -3.73 -1.74
CA HIS A 39 3.07 -3.83 -0.31
C HIS A 39 4.38 -3.93 0.50
N ASP A 40 5.53 -3.82 -0.17
CA ASP A 40 6.84 -3.79 0.49
C ASP A 40 7.07 -2.44 1.15
N CYS A 41 7.28 -2.44 2.47
CA CYS A 41 7.51 -1.22 3.24
C CYS A 41 8.95 -0.72 3.17
N TRP A 42 9.89 -1.44 2.55
CA TRP A 42 11.28 -1.01 2.42
C TRP A 42 11.56 -0.55 0.99
N GLN A 43 11.85 0.74 0.81
CA GLN A 43 12.03 1.32 -0.52
C GLN A 43 13.39 1.99 -0.65
N ALA A 44 14.15 1.57 -1.66
CA ALA A 44 15.37 2.23 -2.06
C ALA A 44 15.03 3.48 -2.87
N VAL A 45 15.49 4.65 -2.42
CA VAL A 45 15.10 5.94 -2.97
C VAL A 45 16.27 6.90 -3.18
N GLY A 46 16.10 7.83 -4.11
CA GLY A 46 17.03 8.94 -4.32
C GLY A 46 16.93 10.02 -3.24
N PRO A 47 17.83 11.02 -3.26
CA PRO A 47 17.96 12.02 -2.19
C PRO A 47 16.75 12.95 -2.00
N ASN A 48 15.94 13.13 -3.04
CA ASN A 48 14.76 14.02 -3.02
C ASN A 48 13.44 13.27 -2.86
N ALA A 49 13.49 12.03 -2.38
CA ALA A 49 12.28 11.23 -2.24
C ALA A 49 11.42 11.72 -1.07
N SER A 50 10.18 12.07 -1.38
CA SER A 50 9.14 12.34 -0.40
C SER A 50 8.07 11.24 -0.40
N SER A 51 7.34 11.13 0.70
CA SER A 51 6.19 10.25 0.87
C SER A 51 4.98 11.08 1.26
N ARG A 52 3.85 10.81 0.62
CA ARG A 52 2.55 11.40 0.95
C ARG A 52 1.64 10.30 1.55
N PRO A 53 1.10 10.50 2.76
CA PRO A 53 0.08 9.63 3.32
C PRO A 53 -1.13 9.54 2.41
N ALA A 54 -1.77 8.38 2.42
CA ALA A 54 -2.99 8.15 1.69
C ALA A 54 -3.84 7.12 2.45
N TYR A 55 -5.13 7.11 2.14
CA TYR A 55 -5.94 5.92 2.36
C TYR A 55 -6.30 5.32 1.00
N ALA A 56 -6.47 4.00 0.96
CA ALA A 56 -6.91 3.30 -0.21
C ALA A 56 -8.20 2.54 0.06
N LEU A 57 -9.07 2.49 -0.95
CA LEU A 57 -10.23 1.62 -1.00
C LEU A 57 -9.96 0.51 -2.01
N MET A 58 -10.32 -0.71 -1.67
CA MET A 58 -10.24 -1.83 -2.63
C MET A 58 -11.49 -2.67 -2.63
N ALA A 59 -11.86 -3.18 -3.80
CA ALA A 59 -13.01 -4.06 -3.93
C ALA A 59 -12.77 -5.42 -3.22
N LEU A 60 -13.78 -5.86 -2.48
CA LEU A 60 -13.91 -7.20 -1.93
C LEU A 60 -15.22 -7.79 -2.46
N GLY A 61 -15.29 -9.08 -2.76
CA GLY A 61 -16.45 -9.70 -3.45
C GLY A 61 -17.86 -9.43 -2.87
N GLY A 62 -17.97 -8.87 -1.65
CA GLY A 62 -19.20 -8.36 -1.07
C GLY A 62 -19.01 -7.05 -0.28
N GLY A 63 -18.33 -6.06 -0.87
CA GLY A 63 -18.15 -4.70 -0.32
C GLY A 63 -16.78 -4.11 -0.67
N ALA A 64 -16.29 -3.20 0.17
CA ALA A 64 -14.96 -2.63 0.02
C ALA A 64 -14.15 -2.77 1.32
N LEU A 65 -12.83 -2.72 1.18
CA LEU A 65 -11.92 -2.51 2.29
C LEU A 65 -11.38 -1.09 2.24
N ILE A 66 -11.05 -0.56 3.41
CA ILE A 66 -10.23 0.63 3.57
C ILE A 66 -8.92 0.26 4.26
N LEU A 67 -7.82 0.82 3.80
CA LEU A 67 -6.49 0.58 4.35
C LEU A 67 -5.62 1.84 4.24
N PRO A 68 -4.63 2.02 5.13
CA PRO A 68 -3.61 3.03 4.94
C PRO A 68 -2.73 2.69 3.72
N ALA A 69 -2.23 3.72 3.05
CA ALA A 69 -1.30 3.61 1.94
C ALA A 69 -0.36 4.82 1.93
N GLN A 70 0.74 4.73 1.19
CA GLN A 70 1.62 5.86 0.92
C GLN A 70 1.89 5.99 -0.57
N VAL A 71 2.01 7.23 -1.03
CA VAL A 71 2.40 7.55 -2.40
C VAL A 71 3.74 8.28 -2.36
N LEU A 72 4.77 7.63 -2.89
CA LEU A 72 6.09 8.22 -3.00
C LEU A 72 6.14 9.24 -4.16
N SER A 73 7.10 10.16 -4.10
CA SER A 73 7.36 11.16 -5.14
C SER A 73 7.55 10.59 -6.56
N ASN A 74 8.02 9.35 -6.70
CA ASN A 74 8.16 8.65 -7.98
C ASN A 74 6.84 8.02 -8.48
N GLY A 75 5.74 8.19 -7.75
CA GLY A 75 4.43 7.63 -8.05
C GLY A 75 4.18 6.21 -7.54
N LEU A 76 5.17 5.59 -6.87
CA LEU A 76 4.99 4.28 -6.24
C LEU A 76 3.97 4.38 -5.10
N VAL A 77 2.95 3.53 -5.15
CA VAL A 77 1.96 3.32 -4.12
C VAL A 77 2.38 2.12 -3.28
N VAL A 78 2.61 2.35 -2.00
CA VAL A 78 2.82 1.29 -1.00
C VAL A 78 1.53 1.13 -0.22
N ALA A 79 0.83 0.03 -0.47
CA ALA A 79 -0.41 -0.30 0.23
C ALA A 79 -0.09 -1.10 1.49
N ALA A 80 -0.72 -0.74 2.61
CA ALA A 80 -0.61 -1.54 3.81
C ALA A 80 -1.26 -2.91 3.62
N ARG A 81 -0.77 -3.87 4.40
CA ARG A 81 -1.44 -5.17 4.51
C ARG A 81 -2.50 -5.20 5.59
N ALA A 82 -2.70 -4.15 6.37
CA ALA A 82 -3.77 -4.11 7.37
C ALA A 82 -4.95 -3.31 6.81
N ALA A 83 -6.17 -3.81 7.00
CA ALA A 83 -7.37 -3.18 6.45
C ALA A 83 -8.60 -3.37 7.36
N TRP A 84 -9.61 -2.52 7.18
CA TRP A 84 -10.95 -2.70 7.71
C TRP A 84 -11.95 -2.91 6.58
N ARG A 85 -13.08 -3.56 6.88
CA ARG A 85 -14.23 -3.54 5.96
C ARG A 85 -14.88 -2.17 6.02
N LEU A 86 -15.16 -1.58 4.86
CA LEU A 86 -15.75 -0.25 4.77
C LEU A 86 -17.13 -0.20 5.44
N LYS A 87 -17.95 -1.24 5.30
CA LYS A 87 -19.23 -1.37 6.02
C LYS A 87 -19.14 -1.27 7.55
N ASN A 88 -17.97 -1.55 8.13
CA ASN A 88 -17.79 -1.43 9.58
C ASN A 88 -17.62 0.03 10.02
N LEU A 89 -17.56 0.97 9.07
CA LEU A 89 -17.50 2.41 9.27
C LEU A 89 -18.82 3.10 8.94
N ASP A 90 -19.88 2.33 8.66
CA ASP A 90 -21.16 2.89 8.27
C ASP A 90 -21.70 3.85 9.35
N GLY A 91 -22.24 4.98 8.91
CA GLY A 91 -22.69 6.08 9.75
C GLY A 91 -21.61 6.95 10.40
N HIS A 92 -20.32 6.62 10.29
CA HIS A 92 -19.23 7.42 10.90
C HIS A 92 -17.92 7.46 10.08
N ALA A 93 -17.95 7.05 8.81
CA ALA A 93 -16.77 7.07 7.94
C ALA A 93 -16.14 8.47 7.80
N GLY A 94 -16.93 9.55 7.97
CA GLY A 94 -16.44 10.92 7.98
C GLY A 94 -15.58 11.27 9.19
N ASP A 95 -15.82 10.63 10.34
CA ASP A 95 -15.08 10.87 11.60
C ASP A 95 -13.74 10.10 11.64
N VAL A 96 -13.57 9.11 10.76
CA VAL A 96 -12.28 8.44 10.56
C VAL A 96 -11.26 9.48 10.14
N THR A 97 -10.04 9.36 10.63
CA THR A 97 -8.96 10.31 10.34
C THR A 97 -7.79 9.64 9.63
N LEU A 98 -7.20 10.35 8.67
CA LEU A 98 -5.91 10.04 8.07
C LEU A 98 -4.88 11.03 8.64
N ASN A 99 -3.95 10.53 9.45
CA ASN A 99 -2.95 11.35 10.16
C ASN A 99 -3.56 12.53 10.92
N GLY A 100 -4.74 12.33 11.53
CA GLY A 100 -5.46 13.35 12.30
C GLY A 100 -6.36 14.28 11.49
N ILE A 101 -6.39 14.17 10.15
CA ILE A 101 -7.35 14.89 9.29
C ILE A 101 -8.56 14.01 9.04
N ALA A 102 -9.76 14.50 9.32
CA ALA A 102 -11.01 13.77 9.09
C ALA A 102 -11.20 13.46 7.59
N LEU A 103 -11.75 12.28 7.28
CA LEU A 103 -12.01 11.92 5.88
C LEU A 103 -13.05 12.84 5.24
N SER A 104 -13.98 13.40 6.02
CA SER A 104 -14.94 14.42 5.56
C SER A 104 -14.27 15.71 5.06
N ASP A 105 -13.11 16.07 5.62
CA ASP A 105 -12.34 17.26 5.21
C ASP A 105 -11.42 16.98 4.01
N LEU A 106 -11.30 15.72 3.62
CA LEU A 106 -10.36 15.26 2.59
C LEU A 106 -11.13 14.82 1.34
N GLU A 107 -11.85 13.71 1.46
CA GLU A 107 -12.86 13.20 0.52
C GLU A 107 -13.46 11.97 1.19
N LEU A 108 -14.78 11.79 1.17
CA LEU A 108 -15.38 10.62 1.80
C LEU A 108 -15.14 9.36 0.96
N PRO A 109 -15.03 8.18 1.60
CA PRO A 109 -14.96 6.93 0.87
C PRO A 109 -16.12 6.73 -0.12
N SER A 110 -17.33 7.16 0.24
CA SER A 110 -18.52 7.09 -0.63
C SER A 110 -18.34 7.88 -1.93
N ASP A 111 -17.68 9.04 -1.87
CA ASP A 111 -17.48 9.92 -3.02
C ASP A 111 -16.50 9.28 -4.00
N LEU A 112 -15.43 8.68 -3.49
CA LEU A 112 -14.48 7.89 -4.28
C LEU A 112 -15.15 6.68 -4.94
N VAL A 113 -15.99 5.95 -4.20
CA VAL A 113 -16.72 4.80 -4.72
C VAL A 113 -17.64 5.24 -5.86
N ALA A 114 -18.41 6.30 -5.66
CA ALA A 114 -19.30 6.85 -6.69
C ALA A 114 -18.53 7.34 -7.93
N ALA A 115 -17.37 7.98 -7.74
CA ALA A 115 -16.52 8.44 -8.84
C ALA A 115 -15.91 7.31 -9.69
N ALA A 116 -15.90 6.08 -9.16
CA ALA A 116 -15.45 4.88 -9.85
C ALA A 116 -16.61 3.99 -10.36
N ASP A 117 -17.81 4.57 -10.53
CA ASP A 117 -19.03 3.87 -10.93
C ASP A 117 -19.44 2.73 -9.96
N GLY A 118 -19.05 2.84 -8.70
CA GLY A 118 -19.50 1.98 -7.62
C GLY A 118 -20.82 2.45 -6.98
N THR A 119 -21.31 1.72 -5.99
CA THR A 119 -22.54 2.09 -5.25
C THR A 119 -22.39 1.71 -3.78
N GLU A 120 -22.69 2.64 -2.88
CA GLU A 120 -22.52 2.48 -1.43
C GLU A 120 -21.09 2.05 -1.05
N ASP A 121 -20.93 0.84 -0.51
CA ASP A 121 -19.64 0.24 -0.16
C ASP A 121 -19.11 -0.73 -1.23
N VAL A 122 -19.78 -0.82 -2.39
CA VAL A 122 -19.44 -1.75 -3.47
C VAL A 122 -18.62 -1.05 -4.54
N LEU A 123 -17.37 -1.49 -4.68
CA LEU A 123 -16.48 -1.09 -5.76
C LEU A 123 -16.49 -2.13 -6.90
N PRO A 124 -16.28 -1.69 -8.17
CA PRO A 124 -16.02 -2.62 -9.26
C PRO A 124 -14.83 -3.53 -8.93
N ARG A 125 -14.97 -4.81 -9.27
CA ARG A 125 -13.93 -5.81 -8.98
C ARG A 125 -12.59 -5.41 -9.60
N GLY A 126 -11.51 -5.64 -8.85
CA GLY A 126 -10.17 -5.31 -9.31
C GLY A 126 -9.77 -3.85 -9.10
N PHE A 127 -10.66 -2.97 -8.61
CA PHE A 127 -10.31 -1.57 -8.39
C PHE A 127 -9.62 -1.37 -7.04
N MET A 128 -8.58 -0.55 -7.08
CA MET A 128 -7.98 0.11 -5.93
C MET A 128 -8.00 1.61 -6.19
N LEU A 129 -8.69 2.35 -5.33
CA LEU A 129 -8.76 3.81 -5.33
C LEU A 129 -7.86 4.33 -4.22
N VAL A 130 -7.03 5.31 -4.48
CA VAL A 130 -6.09 5.89 -3.50
C VAL A 130 -6.30 7.39 -3.46
N ARG A 131 -6.47 7.94 -2.27
CA ARG A 131 -6.61 9.38 -2.04
C ARG A 131 -5.50 9.87 -1.13
N THR A 132 -4.71 10.82 -1.61
CA THR A 132 -3.53 11.34 -0.90
C THR A 132 -3.88 12.53 -0.01
N LEU A 133 -3.19 12.60 1.14
CA LEU A 133 -3.08 13.80 1.95
C LEU A 133 -1.97 14.70 1.37
N GLY A 134 -2.23 16.00 1.25
CA GLY A 134 -1.29 16.96 0.66
C GLY A 134 -0.03 17.24 1.50
N VAL A 135 0.09 16.64 2.68
CA VAL A 135 1.19 16.84 3.62
C VAL A 135 2.14 15.64 3.57
N ALA A 136 3.45 15.88 3.48
CA ALA A 136 4.42 14.80 3.47
C ALA A 136 4.57 14.17 4.87
N ALA A 137 4.55 12.83 4.95
CA ALA A 137 4.86 12.08 6.16
C ALA A 137 5.29 10.64 5.83
N THR A 138 6.14 10.06 6.68
CA THR A 138 6.69 8.70 6.53
C THR A 138 5.87 7.63 7.27
N GLU A 139 5.03 8.03 8.22
CA GLU A 139 4.04 7.17 8.87
C GLU A 139 2.62 7.56 8.41
N VAL A 140 1.78 6.55 8.25
CA VAL A 140 0.36 6.70 7.96
C VAL A 140 -0.45 6.00 9.01
N ILE A 141 -1.35 6.76 9.63
CA ILE A 141 -2.26 6.31 10.67
C ILE A 141 -3.66 6.57 10.17
N LEU A 142 -4.41 5.50 9.95
CA LEU A 142 -5.85 5.56 9.75
C LEU A 142 -6.52 5.24 11.09
N ALA A 143 -7.13 6.24 11.73
CA ALA A 143 -7.72 6.09 13.05
C ALA A 143 -9.23 6.25 13.00
N ASP A 144 -9.93 5.36 13.68
CA ASP A 144 -11.37 5.35 13.87
C ASP A 144 -11.65 5.71 15.34
N PRO A 145 -11.94 6.99 15.64
CA PRO A 145 -12.11 7.45 17.02
C PRO A 145 -13.40 6.93 17.65
N VAL A 146 -14.41 6.57 16.84
CA VAL A 146 -15.70 6.06 17.33
C VAL A 146 -15.54 4.64 17.90
N LEU A 147 -14.78 3.79 17.20
CA LEU A 147 -14.50 2.42 17.64
C LEU A 147 -13.16 2.28 18.37
N VAL A 148 -12.45 3.38 18.61
CA VAL A 148 -11.18 3.47 19.36
C VAL A 148 -10.15 2.46 18.84
N ARG A 149 -9.88 2.52 17.54
CA ARG A 149 -8.92 1.62 16.86
C ARG A 149 -8.14 2.37 15.78
N GLU A 150 -6.98 1.83 15.41
CA GLU A 150 -6.14 2.42 14.36
C GLU A 150 -5.44 1.34 13.52
N LEU A 151 -5.14 1.69 12.27
CA LEU A 151 -4.23 0.98 11.39
C LEU A 151 -3.01 1.85 11.14
N ARG A 152 -1.83 1.29 11.38
CA ARG A 152 -0.55 1.97 11.13
C ARG A 152 0.17 1.37 9.93
N HIS A 153 0.79 2.22 9.15
CA HIS A 153 1.65 1.84 8.04
C HIS A 153 2.86 2.76 7.98
N GLU A 154 4.05 2.19 8.11
CA GLU A 154 5.31 2.90 8.01
C GLU A 154 6.06 2.41 6.77
N VAL A 155 6.56 3.33 5.95
CA VAL A 155 7.47 3.03 4.85
C VAL A 155 8.86 3.52 5.22
N HIS A 156 9.80 2.60 5.18
CA HIS A 156 11.20 2.85 5.44
C HIS A 156 11.91 3.20 4.14
N LEU A 157 12.30 4.47 4.03
CA LEU A 157 13.02 5.00 2.88
C LEU A 157 14.53 4.86 3.08
N GLN A 158 15.17 4.24 2.12
CA GLN A 158 16.59 3.89 2.16
C GLN A 158 17.33 4.61 1.02
N SER A 159 18.29 5.48 1.32
CA SER A 159 19.07 6.13 0.27
C SER A 159 19.86 5.11 -0.55
N ILE A 160 19.79 5.23 -1.88
CA ILE A 160 20.62 4.47 -2.83
C ILE A 160 22.11 4.87 -2.77
N GLU A 161 22.42 6.04 -2.22
CA GLU A 161 23.79 6.55 -2.09
C GLU A 161 24.48 6.01 -0.83
N ALA A 162 23.73 5.42 0.10
CA ALA A 162 24.27 4.88 1.32
C ALA A 162 25.03 3.56 1.05
N ASP A 163 26.34 3.52 1.34
CA ASP A 163 27.08 2.26 1.35
C ASP A 163 26.67 1.42 2.57
N ARG A 164 25.77 0.46 2.32
CA ARG A 164 25.27 -0.48 3.34
C ARG A 164 26.25 -1.56 3.72
N TRP A 165 27.25 -1.76 2.88
CA TRP A 165 28.21 -2.82 3.06
C TRP A 165 29.38 -2.37 3.91
N GLY A 166 29.81 -1.11 3.76
CA GLY A 166 30.97 -0.57 4.48
C GLY A 166 32.14 -1.57 4.47
N GLY A 167 32.66 -1.91 5.65
CA GLY A 167 33.70 -2.93 5.83
C GLY A 167 33.23 -4.39 5.79
N ALA A 168 31.92 -4.65 5.87
CA ALA A 168 31.31 -5.98 5.79
C ALA A 168 30.97 -6.41 4.36
N ARG A 169 31.42 -5.63 3.36
CA ARG A 169 31.23 -5.93 1.94
C ARG A 169 31.70 -7.36 1.64
N PRO A 170 30.82 -8.22 1.09
CA PRO A 170 31.20 -9.54 0.66
C PRO A 170 32.39 -9.39 -0.26
N ARG A 171 33.51 -9.97 0.13
CA ARG A 171 34.64 -10.08 -0.79
C ARG A 171 34.11 -10.86 -1.99
N PRO A 172 34.32 -10.38 -3.23
CA PRO A 172 33.90 -11.12 -4.40
C PRO A 172 34.48 -12.53 -4.29
N ARG A 173 33.62 -13.50 -3.99
CA ARG A 173 33.93 -14.89 -4.25
C ARG A 173 33.72 -14.99 -5.74
N TYR A 174 34.80 -14.79 -6.49
CA TYR A 174 34.81 -15.28 -7.86
C TYR A 174 34.33 -16.73 -7.76
N SER A 175 33.17 -17.02 -8.35
CA SER A 175 32.94 -18.36 -8.84
C SER A 175 34.06 -18.56 -9.86
N VAL A 176 35.15 -19.18 -9.42
CA VAL A 176 36.08 -19.83 -10.32
C VAL A 176 35.22 -20.86 -11.03
N GLY A 177 34.78 -20.54 -12.25
CA GLY A 177 34.48 -21.58 -13.22
C GLY A 177 35.69 -22.51 -13.32
N PRO A 178 35.52 -23.74 -13.82
CA PRO A 178 36.61 -24.71 -13.88
C PRO A 178 37.85 -24.03 -14.48
N THR A 179 38.92 -23.94 -13.70
CA THR A 179 40.23 -23.42 -14.14
C THR A 179 40.98 -24.45 -14.99
N GLN A 180 40.26 -25.41 -15.56
CA GLN A 180 40.78 -26.44 -16.44
C GLN A 180 40.49 -26.01 -17.87
N GLU A 181 41.49 -26.09 -18.74
CA GLU A 181 41.39 -25.72 -20.16
C GLU A 181 40.38 -26.61 -20.91
N GLU A 182 40.16 -27.84 -20.43
CA GLU A 182 39.15 -28.76 -20.92
C GLU A 182 38.13 -29.10 -19.83
N VAL A 183 36.86 -28.81 -20.10
CA VAL A 183 35.73 -29.29 -19.30
C VAL A 183 35.22 -30.55 -19.99
N PRO A 184 35.35 -31.75 -19.39
CA PRO A 184 34.74 -32.94 -19.95
C PRO A 184 33.21 -32.75 -19.87
N HIS A 185 32.59 -32.65 -21.04
CA HIS A 185 31.14 -32.62 -21.16
C HIS A 185 30.56 -33.88 -20.51
N PHE A 186 29.74 -33.71 -19.48
CA PHE A 186 28.81 -34.75 -19.06
C PHE A 186 27.58 -34.63 -19.95
N ILE A 187 27.30 -35.71 -20.69
CA ILE A 187 26.03 -35.91 -21.43
C ILE A 187 24.92 -36.16 -20.42
#